data_AF-A0A382N0R5-F1
#
_entry.id   AF-A0A382N0R5-F1
#
_cell.length_a   1.000
_cell.length_b   1.000
_cell.length_c   1.000
_cell.angle_alpha   90.00
_cell.angle_beta   90.00
_cell.angle_gamma   90.00
#
_symmetry.space_group_name_H-M   'P 1'
#
loop_
_entity.id
_entity.type
_entity.pdbx_description
1 polymer ?
#
loop_
_entity_poly.entity_id
_entity_poly.type
_entity_poly.pdbx_seq_one_letter_code
_entity_poly.pdbx_strand_id
1 'polypeptide(L)'
;FDTWGGLLNKQSYEDFSLKYMTKIVAGIHRHYEGKTIPVTLFTKGGSAWLEQIVLSGCDAIGLDWTIELGDAERRVGSKVALQGNLDPSVLYAKPEVIVTEVNKVLDQFKGKTGHVFNLGHGITPDVNPENMKVLVDAVHSYHKVT
;
A
#
# COMPACT_ATOMS: atom_id res chain seq x y z
N PHE A 1 -9.92 -5.05 3.38
CA PHE A 1 -8.88 -6.04 3.06
C PHE A 1 -9.48 -7.08 2.13
N ASP A 2 -8.94 -7.19 0.91
CA ASP A 2 -9.30 -8.20 -0.08
C ASP A 2 -8.08 -9.11 -0.31
N THR A 3 -7.82 -9.98 0.66
CA THR A 3 -6.57 -10.78 0.72
C THR A 3 -6.43 -11.75 -0.44
N TRP A 4 -7.55 -12.17 -1.03
CA TRP A 4 -7.61 -13.26 -2.02
C TRP A 4 -8.02 -12.81 -3.42
N GLY A 5 -8.45 -11.55 -3.60
CA GLY A 5 -8.84 -11.04 -4.91
C GLY A 5 -7.76 -11.21 -5.97
N GLY A 6 -6.47 -11.11 -5.60
CA GLY A 6 -5.29 -11.35 -6.45
C GLY A 6 -5.23 -12.71 -7.14
N LEU A 7 -5.98 -13.71 -6.67
CA LEU A 7 -6.03 -15.04 -7.26
C LEU A 7 -7.00 -15.13 -8.44
N LEU A 8 -7.87 -14.13 -8.62
CA LEU A 8 -8.89 -14.13 -9.66
C LEU A 8 -8.29 -13.70 -11.00
N ASN A 9 -8.86 -14.21 -12.10
CA ASN A 9 -8.64 -13.58 -13.40
C ASN A 9 -9.34 -12.21 -13.45
N LYS A 10 -9.03 -11.39 -14.46
CA LYS A 10 -9.56 -10.03 -14.60
C LYS A 10 -11.09 -9.96 -14.48
N GLN A 11 -11.82 -10.76 -15.26
CA GLN A 11 -13.29 -10.71 -15.27
C GLN A 11 -13.87 -11.09 -13.92
N SER A 12 -13.34 -12.15 -13.31
CA SER A 12 -13.78 -12.59 -11.99
C SER A 12 -13.43 -11.59 -10.89
N TYR A 13 -12.28 -10.91 -10.97
CA TYR A 13 -11.93 -9.84 -10.04
C TYR A 13 -12.92 -8.69 -10.11
N GLU A 14 -13.25 -8.22 -11.33
CA GLU A 14 -14.20 -7.14 -11.54
C GLU A 14 -15.60 -7.50 -11.02
N ASP A 15 -16.11 -8.68 -11.39
CA ASP A 15 -17.49 -9.08 -11.08
C ASP A 15 -17.70 -9.52 -9.63
N PHE A 16 -16.72 -10.20 -9.04
CA PHE A 16 -16.87 -10.88 -7.75
C PHE A 16 -16.05 -10.28 -6.61
N SER A 17 -15.11 -9.37 -6.87
CA SER A 17 -14.40 -8.64 -5.82
C SER A 17 -14.63 -7.13 -5.93
N LEU A 18 -14.09 -6.48 -6.97
CA LEU A 18 -14.05 -5.02 -7.07
C LEU A 18 -15.44 -4.40 -7.08
N LYS A 19 -16.40 -4.98 -7.81
CA LYS A 19 -17.80 -4.52 -7.82
C LYS A 19 -18.38 -4.38 -6.42
N TYR A 20 -18.10 -5.33 -5.53
CA TYR A 20 -18.61 -5.30 -4.16
C TYR A 20 -17.85 -4.32 -3.28
N MET A 21 -16.53 -4.20 -3.44
CA MET A 21 -15.76 -3.16 -2.77
C MET A 21 -16.23 -1.76 -3.15
N THR A 22 -16.47 -1.49 -4.43
CA THR A 22 -17.03 -0.22 -4.92
C THR A 22 -18.40 0.08 -4.30
N LYS A 23 -19.28 -0.93 -4.23
CA LYS A 23 -20.59 -0.78 -3.55
C LYS A 23 -20.43 -0.43 -2.07
N ILE A 24 -19.48 -1.05 -1.38
CA ILE A 24 -19.18 -0.77 0.03
C ILE A 24 -18.65 0.66 0.18
N VAL A 25 -17.66 1.06 -0.61
CA VAL A 25 -17.08 2.41 -0.59
C VAL A 25 -18.15 3.49 -0.74
N ALA A 26 -19.09 3.31 -1.69
CA ALA A 26 -20.21 4.23 -1.92
C ALA A 26 -21.21 4.31 -0.76
N GLY A 27 -21.28 3.29 0.11
CA GLY A 27 -22.20 3.21 1.23
C GLY A 27 -21.61 3.60 2.60
N ILE A 28 -20.30 3.83 2.70
CA ILE A 28 -19.65 4.22 3.96
C ILE A 28 -19.94 5.70 4.27
N HIS A 29 -20.28 5.99 5.52
CA HIS A 29 -20.34 7.37 6.02
C HIS A 29 -18.93 7.96 6.06
N ARG A 30 -18.65 8.95 5.21
CA ARG A 30 -17.31 9.49 4.98
C ARG A 30 -16.93 10.66 5.90
N HIS A 31 -17.84 11.14 6.75
CA HIS A 31 -17.61 12.28 7.61
C HIS A 31 -18.04 12.01 9.05
N TYR A 32 -17.15 12.32 9.99
CA TYR A 32 -17.39 12.20 11.42
C TYR A 32 -16.66 13.32 12.16
N GLU A 33 -17.37 14.06 13.02
CA GLU A 33 -16.82 15.19 13.80
C GLU A 33 -16.04 16.21 12.94
N GLY A 34 -16.56 16.55 11.76
CA GLY A 34 -15.93 17.52 10.84
C GLY A 34 -14.68 17.00 10.12
N LYS A 35 -14.32 15.72 10.28
CA LYS A 35 -13.20 15.08 9.60
C LYS A 35 -13.68 14.14 8.51
N THR A 36 -12.94 14.09 7.41
CA THR A 36 -13.11 13.06 6.38
C THR A 36 -12.48 11.75 6.85
N ILE A 37 -13.23 10.65 6.78
CA ILE A 37 -12.75 9.29 7.02
C ILE A 37 -12.26 8.74 5.69
N PRO A 38 -10.96 8.51 5.48
CA PRO A 38 -10.44 7.91 4.26
C PRO A 38 -10.71 6.41 4.21
N VAL A 39 -10.89 5.86 3.01
CA VAL A 39 -11.06 4.43 2.77
C VAL A 39 -9.89 3.93 1.92
N THR A 40 -9.15 2.96 2.48
CA THR A 40 -8.09 2.25 1.77
C THR A 40 -8.61 0.90 1.28
N LEU A 41 -8.49 0.63 -0.02
CA LEU A 41 -8.68 -0.72 -0.56
C LEU A 41 -7.32 -1.39 -0.73
N PHE A 42 -7.22 -2.65 -0.34
CA PHE A 42 -6.00 -3.44 -0.49
C PHE A 42 -6.37 -4.82 -1.01
N THR A 43 -5.97 -5.09 -2.25
CA THR A 43 -6.00 -6.43 -2.85
C THR A 43 -4.56 -6.92 -2.97
N LYS A 44 -4.17 -7.92 -2.16
CA LYS A 44 -2.86 -8.58 -2.32
C LYS A 44 -2.83 -9.29 -3.66
N GLY A 45 -1.74 -9.14 -4.42
CA GLY A 45 -1.60 -9.59 -5.81
C GLY A 45 -2.36 -8.70 -6.81
N GLY A 46 -2.92 -7.58 -6.38
CA GLY A 46 -3.81 -6.74 -7.20
C GLY A 46 -3.12 -5.67 -8.04
N SER A 47 -1.80 -5.74 -8.22
CA SER A 47 -1.03 -4.72 -8.96
C SER A 47 -1.47 -4.60 -10.43
N ALA A 48 -2.06 -5.63 -11.02
CA ALA A 48 -2.63 -5.59 -12.36
C ALA A 48 -3.90 -4.73 -12.48
N TRP A 49 -4.54 -4.36 -11.36
CA TRP A 49 -5.87 -3.75 -11.34
C TRP A 49 -5.90 -2.33 -10.76
N LEU A 50 -4.75 -1.68 -10.60
CA LEU A 50 -4.67 -0.35 -9.96
C LEU A 50 -5.63 0.67 -10.58
N GLU A 51 -5.68 0.77 -11.91
CA GLU A 51 -6.53 1.72 -12.62
C GLU A 51 -8.01 1.44 -12.36
N GLN A 52 -8.41 0.18 -12.26
CA GLN A 52 -9.78 -0.21 -11.93
C GLN A 52 -10.11 0.08 -10.46
N ILE A 53 -9.18 -0.20 -9.54
CA ILE A 53 -9.36 0.09 -8.11
C ILE A 53 -9.53 1.60 -7.88
N VAL A 54 -8.80 2.45 -8.60
CA VAL A 54 -8.98 3.91 -8.55
C VAL A 54 -10.43 4.33 -8.84
N LEU A 55 -11.13 3.63 -9.74
CA LEU A 55 -12.52 3.94 -10.10
C LEU A 55 -13.54 3.56 -9.00
N SER A 56 -13.11 2.84 -7.96
CA SER A 56 -13.99 2.46 -6.84
C SER A 56 -14.41 3.63 -5.95
N GLY A 57 -13.72 4.77 -6.04
CA GLY A 57 -13.91 5.93 -5.16
C GLY A 57 -13.17 5.82 -3.82
N CYS A 58 -12.23 4.86 -3.67
CA CYS A 58 -11.34 4.80 -2.52
C CYS A 58 -10.34 5.97 -2.53
N ASP A 59 -9.81 6.33 -1.36
CA ASP A 59 -8.85 7.42 -1.20
C ASP A 59 -7.41 6.93 -1.27
N ALA A 60 -7.19 5.65 -0.98
CA ALA A 60 -5.87 5.03 -1.01
C ALA A 60 -5.92 3.59 -1.51
N ILE A 61 -4.83 3.16 -2.14
CA ILE A 61 -4.61 1.77 -2.56
C ILE A 61 -3.45 1.18 -1.77
N GLY A 62 -3.70 0.06 -1.09
CA GLY A 62 -2.67 -0.77 -0.49
C GLY A 62 -1.92 -1.56 -1.56
N LEU A 63 -0.61 -1.67 -1.42
CA LEU A 63 0.29 -2.32 -2.35
C LEU A 63 1.08 -3.42 -1.62
N ASP A 64 1.32 -4.54 -2.30
CA ASP A 64 2.35 -5.49 -1.87
C ASP A 64 3.68 -5.27 -2.61
N TRP A 65 4.72 -5.98 -2.21
CA TRP A 65 6.11 -5.81 -2.69
C TRP A 65 6.33 -6.21 -4.15
N THR A 66 5.32 -6.75 -4.84
CA THR A 66 5.48 -7.23 -6.22
C THR A 66 5.43 -6.12 -7.27
N ILE A 67 5.17 -4.88 -6.86
CA ILE A 67 5.15 -3.70 -7.72
C ILE A 67 6.09 -2.64 -7.16
N GLU A 68 6.86 -1.99 -8.03
CA GLU A 68 7.64 -0.81 -7.63
C GLU A 68 6.69 0.35 -7.28
N LEU A 69 6.92 1.00 -6.13
CA LEU A 69 6.10 2.11 -5.65
C LEU A 69 6.04 3.26 -6.67
N GLY A 70 7.14 3.53 -7.36
CA GLY A 70 7.20 4.55 -8.41
C GLY A 70 6.34 4.23 -9.64
N ASP A 71 6.22 2.94 -9.99
CA ASP A 71 5.33 2.51 -11.08
C ASP A 71 3.86 2.59 -10.68
N ALA A 72 3.54 2.22 -9.44
CA ALA A 72 2.20 2.41 -8.90
C ALA A 72 1.83 3.90 -8.90
N GLU A 73 2.70 4.80 -8.43
CA GLU A 73 2.49 6.26 -8.43
C GLU A 73 2.25 6.78 -9.85
N ARG A 74 3.06 6.35 -10.82
CA ARG A 74 2.91 6.74 -12.23
C ARG A 74 1.55 6.33 -12.80
N ARG A 75 1.06 5.13 -12.46
CA ARG A 75 -0.21 4.58 -12.98
C ARG A 75 -1.44 5.23 -12.36
N VAL A 76 -1.41 5.49 -11.06
CA VAL A 76 -2.56 6.12 -10.36
C VAL A 76 -2.55 7.64 -10.49
N GLY A 77 -1.40 8.26 -10.75
CA GLY A 77 -1.23 9.71 -10.80
C GLY A 77 -1.49 10.34 -9.43
N SER A 78 -2.28 11.42 -9.40
CA SER A 78 -2.68 12.12 -8.17
C SER A 78 -4.08 11.73 -7.66
N LYS A 79 -4.67 10.65 -8.18
CA LYS A 79 -6.09 10.31 -7.93
C LYS A 79 -6.33 9.68 -6.55
N VAL A 80 -5.36 8.93 -6.04
CA VAL A 80 -5.41 8.22 -4.77
C VAL A 80 -4.03 8.24 -4.11
N ALA A 81 -3.99 8.15 -2.78
CA ALA A 81 -2.77 7.86 -2.05
C ALA A 81 -2.35 6.39 -2.24
N LEU A 82 -1.09 6.09 -1.95
CA LEU A 82 -0.57 4.72 -1.95
C LEU A 82 -0.14 4.33 -0.54
N GLN A 83 -0.42 3.09 -0.14
CA GLN A 83 0.00 2.53 1.13
C GLN A 83 0.85 1.27 0.90
N GLY A 84 2.05 1.21 1.47
CA GLY A 84 2.95 0.07 1.33
C GLY A 84 4.40 0.46 1.06
N ASN A 85 5.25 -0.45 0.58
CA ASN A 85 4.90 -1.83 0.22
C ASN A 85 6.02 -2.86 0.50
N LEU A 86 6.84 -2.59 1.52
CA LEU A 86 8.01 -3.40 1.84
C LEU A 86 7.64 -4.88 2.10
N ASP A 87 8.46 -5.81 1.58
CA ASP A 87 8.30 -7.24 1.88
C ASP A 87 8.57 -7.48 3.38
N PRO A 88 7.64 -8.09 4.15
CA PRO A 88 7.86 -8.36 5.57
C PRO A 88 9.08 -9.24 5.85
N SER A 89 9.55 -10.05 4.90
CA SER A 89 10.75 -10.88 5.05
C SER A 89 12.04 -10.06 5.24
N VAL A 90 12.05 -8.79 4.81
CA VAL A 90 13.16 -7.85 5.05
C VAL A 90 13.43 -7.68 6.55
N LEU A 91 12.41 -7.84 7.40
CA LEU A 91 12.54 -7.73 8.84
C LEU A 91 13.31 -8.87 9.50
N TYR A 92 13.67 -9.93 8.76
CA TYR A 92 14.61 -10.96 9.22
C TYR A 92 16.08 -10.61 8.95
N ALA A 93 16.34 -9.55 8.19
CA ALA A 93 17.69 -9.13 7.87
C ALA A 93 18.34 -8.36 9.03
N LYS A 94 19.62 -8.02 8.86
CA LYS A 94 20.33 -7.12 9.77
C LYS A 94 19.76 -5.69 9.68
N PRO A 95 19.83 -4.88 10.76
CA PRO A 95 19.31 -3.51 10.77
C PRO A 95 19.72 -2.65 9.59
N GLU A 96 20.97 -2.76 9.12
CA GLU A 96 21.50 -1.94 8.02
C GLU A 96 20.82 -2.27 6.69
N VAL A 97 20.42 -3.54 6.50
CA VAL A 97 19.67 -3.98 5.32
C VAL A 97 18.24 -3.46 5.39
N ILE A 98 17.61 -3.47 6.57
CA ILE A 98 16.26 -2.91 6.75
C ILE A 98 16.23 -1.43 6.35
N VAL A 99 17.19 -0.64 6.86
CA VAL A 99 17.32 0.78 6.48
C VAL A 99 17.53 0.94 4.98
N THR A 100 18.39 0.11 4.38
CA THR A 100 18.66 0.15 2.93
C THR A 100 17.41 -0.12 2.11
N GLU A 101 16.62 -1.14 2.45
CA GLU A 101 15.39 -1.48 1.72
C GLU A 101 14.28 -0.45 1.94
N VAL A 102 14.16 0.13 3.14
CA VAL A 102 13.26 1.27 3.40
C VAL A 102 13.61 2.45 2.49
N ASN A 103 14.88 2.84 2.42
CA ASN A 103 15.34 3.94 1.57
C ASN A 103 15.06 3.66 0.09
N LYS A 104 15.33 2.43 -0.38
CA LYS A 104 15.03 2.03 -1.77
C LYS A 104 13.56 2.21 -2.13
N VAL A 105 12.63 1.82 -1.26
CA VAL A 105 11.20 2.02 -1.49
C VAL A 105 10.86 3.51 -1.54
N LEU A 106 11.37 4.30 -0.59
CA LEU A 106 11.08 5.73 -0.49
C LEU A 106 11.67 6.55 -1.66
N ASP A 107 12.85 6.17 -2.18
CA ASP A 107 13.51 6.84 -3.31
C ASP A 107 12.71 6.75 -4.62
N GLN A 108 11.87 5.72 -4.75
CA GLN A 108 11.00 5.53 -5.91
C GLN A 108 9.88 6.57 -5.97
N PHE A 109 9.39 7.02 -4.82
CA PHE A 109 8.24 7.91 -4.73
C PHE A 109 8.61 9.36 -5.10
N LYS A 110 7.88 9.93 -6.07
CA LYS A 110 8.15 11.27 -6.61
C LYS A 110 7.29 12.36 -5.97
N GLY A 111 6.33 12.02 -5.12
CA GLY A 111 5.54 12.99 -4.35
C GLY A 111 4.39 13.62 -5.11
N LYS A 112 3.85 12.94 -6.13
CA LYS A 112 2.69 13.40 -6.91
C LYS A 112 1.34 13.16 -6.19
N THR A 113 1.36 12.35 -5.13
CA THR A 113 0.20 12.00 -4.30
C THR A 113 0.63 11.75 -2.85
N GLY A 114 -0.28 11.28 -1.99
CA GLY A 114 0.04 10.83 -0.62
C GLY A 114 0.69 9.44 -0.60
N HIS A 115 1.64 9.24 0.31
CA HIS A 115 2.23 7.93 0.60
C HIS A 115 2.16 7.63 2.09
N VAL A 116 1.67 6.44 2.43
CA VAL A 116 1.73 5.87 3.78
C VAL A 116 2.63 4.63 3.71
N PHE A 117 3.84 4.72 4.28
CA PHE A 117 4.72 3.56 4.32
C PHE A 117 4.08 2.43 5.12
N ASN A 118 4.14 1.22 4.59
CA ASN A 118 3.69 0.01 5.28
C ASN A 118 4.39 -1.22 4.70
N LEU A 119 4.25 -2.36 5.37
CA LEU A 119 4.56 -3.65 4.78
C LEU A 119 3.49 -4.03 3.73
N GLY A 120 3.85 -4.86 2.77
CA GLY A 120 2.94 -5.43 1.78
C GLY A 120 2.08 -6.59 2.30
N HIS A 121 2.30 -7.02 3.54
CA HIS A 121 1.50 -8.02 4.25
C HIS A 121 1.73 -7.88 5.77
N GLY A 122 0.98 -8.64 6.58
CA GLY A 122 1.21 -8.68 8.02
C GLY A 122 2.60 -9.19 8.38
N ILE A 123 3.16 -8.62 9.44
CA ILE A 123 4.37 -9.10 10.12
C ILE A 123 4.18 -10.55 10.59
N THR A 124 5.24 -11.34 10.56
CA THR A 124 5.26 -12.74 11.02
C THR A 124 5.72 -12.83 12.48
N PRO A 125 5.26 -13.85 13.26
CA PRO A 125 5.52 -13.93 14.70
C PRO A 125 7.01 -13.98 15.10
N ASP A 126 7.87 -14.52 14.23
CA ASP A 126 9.29 -14.73 14.52
C ASP A 126 10.16 -13.48 14.26
N VAL A 127 9.57 -12.37 13.83
CA VAL A 127 10.31 -11.11 13.63
C VAL A 127 10.73 -10.56 14.99
N ASN A 128 12.02 -10.23 15.12
CA ASN A 128 12.54 -9.51 16.27
C ASN A 128 11.86 -8.12 16.38
N PRO A 129 11.18 -7.78 17.49
CA PRO A 129 10.54 -6.47 17.66
C PRO A 129 11.49 -5.27 17.49
N GLU A 130 12.78 -5.42 17.78
CA GLU A 130 13.77 -4.36 17.56
C GLU A 130 13.92 -4.01 16.08
N ASN A 131 13.74 -4.99 15.17
CA ASN A 131 13.78 -4.73 13.73
C ASN A 131 12.57 -3.91 13.26
N MET A 132 11.43 -4.00 13.96
CA MET A 132 10.30 -3.10 13.71
C MET A 132 10.60 -1.67 14.12
N LYS A 133 11.30 -1.47 15.24
CA LYS A 133 11.78 -0.15 15.64
C LYS A 133 12.73 0.43 14.59
N VAL A 134 13.69 -0.36 14.10
CA VAL A 134 14.61 0.06 13.04
C VAL A 134 13.85 0.49 11.78
N LEU A 135 12.83 -0.26 11.35
CA LEU A 135 12.00 0.10 10.20
C LEU A 135 11.30 1.45 10.40
N VAL A 136 10.63 1.63 11.55
CA VAL A 136 9.88 2.87 11.83
C VAL A 136 10.81 4.08 11.93
N ASP A 137 11.95 3.92 12.61
CA ASP A 137 12.95 4.98 12.74
C ASP A 137 13.55 5.34 11.38
N ALA A 138 13.81 4.35 10.50
CA ALA A 138 14.31 4.57 9.15
C ALA A 138 13.31 5.36 8.29
N VAL A 139 12.02 5.03 8.36
CA VAL A 139 10.97 5.76 7.63
C VAL A 139 10.90 7.22 8.08
N HIS A 140 10.93 7.50 9.39
CA HIS A 140 10.84 8.88 9.90
C HIS A 140 12.12 9.69 9.72
N SER A 141 13.28 9.03 9.71
CA SER A 141 14.59 9.69 9.53
C SER A 141 14.99 9.82 8.06
N TYR A 142 14.19 9.28 7.13
CA TYR A 142 14.46 9.38 5.71
C TYR A 142 14.39 10.85 5.26
N HIS A 143 15.44 11.27 4.57
CA HIS A 143 15.50 12.53 3.86
C HIS A 143 15.92 12.24 2.43
N LYS A 144 15.14 12.75 1.47
CA LYS A 144 15.44 12.57 0.06
C LYS A 144 16.75 13.28 -0.25
N VAL A 145 17.75 12.52 -0.68
CA VAL A 145 19.02 13.09 -1.15
C VAL A 145 18.73 13.72 -2.52
N THR A 146 18.69 15.05 -2.56
CA THR A 146 18.53 15.86 -3.78
C THR A 146 19.81 15.95 -4.58
#